data_AF-A0AAW4V0C9-F1
#
_entry.id   AF-A0AAW4V0C9-F1
#
_cell.length_a   1.000
_cell.length_b   1.000
_cell.length_c   1.000
_cell.angle_alpha   90.00
_cell.angle_beta   90.00
_cell.angle_gamma   90.00
#
_symmetry.space_group_name_H-M   'P 1'
#
loop_
_entity.id
_entity.type
_entity.pdbx_description
1 polymer ?
#
loop_
_entity_poly.entity_id
_entity_poly.type
_entity_poly.pdbx_seq_one_letter_code
_entity_poly.pdbx_strand_id
1 'polypeptide(L)'
;MNIDKITKQYNKALEIKKGDKYAETLKLELSKQEWQDELNAIEERISNILTKKDFEKCTKQLEQLFDSLYEKMTAPGLDAFVSWVEEHTKNNENNIAKLRDFLKGNYETYSSRIDSILSTLANISFDDDKCIFNKIISEFNKKLKSDVSAFVNKPDEFENNIDGFLTDLEDEFVGLADISELAYTKVEDLYTEEQKNDETISFYSEIIKQSIKNGQNLTALNESENKSKLYLRVRNRIASIKKVITILSDTGISSNSDDTLKQLFKKFDDTMLATKGDVAECLNNFIKNTWNDIEAKYIDIKEFYAEDELSFNKTWDGFEKEGEIDLLIKNYKTVRNANVLPQILTVKFEEIVPKLNKCHNEIAKLHSSEIKIFDEVKDCFDEFLANYNKTKKAMLEKIAKTHPELQNDIDSIYDSENGTLATIVNGLGPLSDFMNSISDETLDTMLEDKNKTQQIFEDIMKKSGLETEINWLQQKESLELTPSDLDHDYLRKLLECGLIKLSYTKEY
;
A
#
# COMPACT_ATOMS: atom_id res chain seq x y z
N MET A 1 23.91 65.29 39.60
CA MET A 1 23.11 65.01 38.39
C MET A 1 24.04 65.02 37.19
N ASN A 2 24.24 63.87 36.56
CA ASN A 2 25.12 63.75 35.39
C ASN A 2 24.32 64.12 34.12
N ILE A 3 24.03 65.42 33.97
CA ILE A 3 23.13 65.99 32.94
C ILE A 3 23.56 65.57 31.53
N ASP A 4 24.85 65.42 31.28
CA ASP A 4 25.39 64.96 30.00
C ASP A 4 24.98 63.52 29.67
N LYS A 5 24.93 62.63 30.67
CA LYS A 5 24.48 61.23 30.49
C LYS A 5 23.00 61.20 30.12
N ILE A 6 22.18 61.95 30.87
CA ILE A 6 20.72 62.05 30.68
C ILE A 6 20.41 62.65 29.30
N THR A 7 21.12 63.70 28.89
CA THR A 7 20.93 64.36 27.59
C THR A 7 21.29 63.45 26.41
N LYS A 8 22.39 62.68 26.52
CA LYS A 8 22.78 61.70 25.50
C LYS A 8 21.76 60.56 25.38
N GLN A 9 21.31 60.02 26.51
CA GLN A 9 20.26 59.00 26.56
C GLN A 9 18.95 59.53 25.94
N TYR A 10 18.52 60.73 26.32
CA TYR A 10 17.32 61.37 25.77
C TYR A 10 17.38 61.53 24.24
N ASN A 11 18.48 62.03 23.70
CA ASN A 11 18.64 62.18 22.24
C ASN A 11 18.64 60.84 21.50
N LYS A 12 19.26 59.80 22.09
CA LYS A 12 19.23 58.44 21.53
C LYS A 12 17.80 57.88 21.50
N ALA A 13 17.03 58.08 22.57
CA ALA A 13 15.63 57.66 22.62
C ALA A 13 14.74 58.42 21.61
N LEU A 14 15.02 59.70 21.34
CA LEU A 14 14.32 60.48 20.32
C LEU A 14 14.57 59.97 18.89
N GLU A 15 15.78 59.51 18.58
CA GLU A 15 16.08 58.90 17.28
C GLU A 15 15.35 57.55 17.10
N ILE A 16 15.30 56.72 18.14
CA ILE A 16 14.59 55.42 18.14
C ILE A 16 13.06 55.62 17.95
N LYS A 17 12.50 56.68 18.53
CA LYS A 17 11.07 57.03 18.43
C LYS A 17 10.61 57.38 17.01
N LYS A 18 11.53 57.64 16.06
CA LYS A 18 11.18 57.97 14.66
C LYS A 18 10.74 56.76 13.82
N GLY A 19 10.91 55.53 14.32
CA GLY A 19 10.36 54.34 13.67
C GLY A 19 8.86 54.18 13.98
N ASP A 20 8.01 54.14 12.95
CA ASP A 20 6.54 54.12 13.08
C ASP A 20 6.01 53.03 14.03
N LYS A 21 6.63 51.84 14.04
CA LYS A 21 6.25 50.70 14.91
C LYS A 21 6.56 50.95 16.39
N TYR A 22 7.66 51.65 16.70
CA TYR A 22 8.07 51.92 18.08
C TYR A 22 7.26 53.05 18.71
N ALA A 23 6.78 54.00 17.92
CA ALA A 23 6.01 55.13 18.42
C ALA A 23 4.69 54.72 19.12
N GLU A 24 3.97 53.72 18.58
CA GLU A 24 2.71 53.24 19.17
C GLU A 24 2.91 52.43 20.46
N THR A 25 3.83 51.46 20.45
CA THR A 25 4.16 50.65 21.64
C THR A 25 4.68 51.53 22.78
N LEU A 26 5.54 52.50 22.48
CA LEU A 26 6.05 53.44 23.48
C LEU A 26 4.97 54.39 23.99
N LYS A 27 4.03 54.82 23.15
CA LYS A 27 2.90 55.63 23.60
C LYS A 27 2.01 54.85 24.57
N LEU A 28 1.75 53.58 24.30
CA LEU A 28 0.96 52.72 25.17
C LEU A 28 1.68 52.48 26.52
N GLU A 29 2.99 52.19 26.48
CA GLU A 29 3.81 51.99 27.68
C GLU A 29 3.86 53.25 28.57
N LEU A 30 4.15 54.42 27.99
CA LEU A 30 4.21 55.70 28.71
C LEU A 30 2.83 56.18 29.23
N SER A 31 1.74 55.59 28.72
CA SER A 31 0.38 55.88 29.19
C SER A 31 -0.06 55.00 30.36
N LYS A 32 0.78 54.04 30.81
CA LYS A 32 0.45 53.19 31.96
C LYS A 32 0.39 53.99 33.25
N GLN A 33 -0.60 53.66 34.08
CA GLN A 33 -0.87 54.35 35.35
C GLN A 33 0.30 54.24 36.34
N GLU A 34 1.05 53.13 36.30
CA GLU A 34 2.22 52.91 37.15
C GLU A 34 3.27 54.03 37.04
N TRP A 35 3.55 54.51 35.81
CA TRP A 35 4.51 55.60 35.59
C TRP A 35 3.98 56.94 36.08
N GLN A 36 2.67 57.16 35.96
CA GLN A 36 2.02 58.36 36.46
C GLN A 36 2.02 58.39 38.00
N ASP A 37 1.76 57.24 38.62
CA ASP A 37 1.76 57.10 40.08
C ASP A 37 3.16 57.25 40.66
N GLU A 38 4.19 56.67 40.03
CA GLU A 38 5.59 56.85 40.43
C GLU A 38 6.06 58.31 40.28
N LEU A 39 5.68 58.98 39.19
CA LEU A 39 5.98 60.40 38.98
C LEU A 39 5.28 61.28 40.03
N ASN A 40 3.99 61.07 40.26
CA ASN A 40 3.21 61.80 41.26
C ASN A 40 3.79 61.62 42.68
N ALA A 41 4.19 60.39 43.04
CA ALA A 41 4.82 60.10 44.32
C ALA A 41 6.18 60.81 44.49
N ILE A 42 6.92 61.01 43.40
CA ILE A 42 8.17 61.78 43.41
C ILE A 42 7.87 63.28 43.51
N GLU A 43 6.89 63.81 42.77
CA GLU A 43 6.47 65.22 42.81
C GLU A 43 5.95 65.65 44.19
N GLU A 44 5.17 64.80 44.85
CA GLU A 44 4.67 65.03 46.21
C GLU A 44 5.82 65.09 47.23
N ARG A 45 6.85 64.25 47.05
CA ARG A 45 8.07 64.29 47.88
C ARG A 45 8.94 65.50 47.59
N ILE A 46 9.06 65.91 46.33
CA ILE A 46 9.77 67.13 45.93
C ILE A 46 9.15 68.36 46.60
N SER A 47 7.83 68.41 46.66
CA SER A 47 7.06 69.50 47.30
C SER A 47 7.28 69.60 48.82
N ASN A 48 7.87 68.58 49.45
CA ASN A 48 8.10 68.48 50.90
C ASN A 48 9.58 68.31 51.29
N ILE A 49 10.53 68.72 50.43
CA ILE A 49 11.97 68.63 50.73
C ILE A 49 12.36 69.65 51.80
N LEU A 50 12.78 69.15 52.98
CA LEU A 50 13.24 69.98 54.09
C LEU A 50 14.74 69.84 54.36
N THR A 51 15.38 68.79 53.83
CA THR A 51 16.80 68.51 54.06
C THR A 51 17.55 68.16 52.78
N LYS A 52 18.88 68.38 52.79
CA LYS A 52 19.78 67.95 51.72
C LYS A 52 19.69 66.44 51.44
N LYS A 53 19.46 65.64 52.48
CA LYS A 53 19.31 64.17 52.36
C LYS A 53 18.01 63.79 51.63
N ASP A 54 16.94 64.53 51.86
CA ASP A 54 15.65 64.32 51.17
C ASP A 54 15.77 64.73 49.69
N PHE A 55 16.49 65.82 49.41
CA PHE A 55 16.81 66.23 48.04
C PHE A 55 17.64 65.17 47.30
N GLU A 56 18.69 64.63 47.92
CA GLU A 56 19.50 63.55 47.33
C GLU A 56 18.69 62.27 47.10
N LYS A 57 17.76 61.94 48.01
CA LYS A 57 16.86 60.80 47.86
C LYS A 57 15.88 60.98 46.70
N CYS A 58 15.21 62.13 46.60
CA CYS A 58 14.29 62.43 45.49
C CYS A 58 15.04 62.44 44.15
N THR A 59 16.24 63.03 44.11
CA THR A 59 17.08 63.05 42.91
C THR A 59 17.42 61.63 42.44
N LYS A 60 17.80 60.74 43.36
CA LYS A 60 18.07 59.33 43.03
C LYS A 60 16.82 58.60 42.52
N GLN A 61 15.65 58.87 43.10
CA GLN A 61 14.40 58.26 42.64
C GLN A 61 13.99 58.76 41.25
N LEU A 62 14.22 60.04 40.95
CA LEU A 62 13.95 60.63 39.64
C LEU A 62 14.95 60.13 38.58
N GLU A 63 16.23 59.98 38.95
CA GLU A 63 17.23 59.30 38.12
C GLU A 63 16.85 57.83 37.86
N GLN A 64 16.33 57.11 38.87
CA GLN A 64 15.83 55.74 38.72
C GLN A 64 14.60 55.65 37.80
N LEU A 65 13.61 56.53 37.98
CA LEU A 65 12.42 56.58 37.12
C LEU A 65 12.82 56.88 35.67
N PHE A 66 13.74 57.83 35.46
CA PHE A 66 14.27 58.14 34.14
C PHE A 66 15.01 56.95 33.51
N ASP A 67 15.88 56.27 34.27
CA ASP A 67 16.61 55.09 33.78
C ASP A 67 15.64 53.94 33.43
N SER A 68 14.58 53.72 34.22
CA SER A 68 13.52 52.74 33.93
C SER A 68 12.72 53.08 32.67
N LEU A 69 12.28 54.34 32.52
CA LEU A 69 11.57 54.80 31.33
C LEU A 69 12.47 54.75 30.09
N TYR A 70 13.74 55.13 30.22
CA TYR A 70 14.73 55.05 29.15
C TYR A 70 14.95 53.61 28.67
N GLU A 71 14.98 52.63 29.58
CA GLU A 71 15.05 51.22 29.23
C GLU A 71 13.83 50.78 28.41
N LYS A 72 12.62 51.11 28.84
CA LYS A 72 11.39 50.83 28.09
C LYS A 72 11.38 51.50 26.71
N MET A 73 11.90 52.72 26.63
CA MET A 73 12.01 53.50 25.40
C MET A 73 13.04 52.94 24.41
N THR A 74 14.12 52.36 24.92
CA THR A 74 15.23 51.85 24.09
C THR A 74 15.15 50.36 23.81
N ALA A 75 14.33 49.61 24.55
CA ALA A 75 14.18 48.17 24.42
C ALA A 75 12.72 47.66 24.59
N PRO A 76 11.74 48.15 23.82
CA PRO A 76 10.31 47.89 24.06
C PRO A 76 9.89 46.42 23.92
N GLY A 77 10.55 45.63 23.08
CA GLY A 77 10.30 44.19 22.92
C GLY A 77 11.11 43.30 23.89
N LEU A 78 12.08 43.87 24.62
CA LEU A 78 12.99 43.09 25.46
C LEU A 78 12.26 42.44 26.63
N ASP A 79 11.40 43.18 27.33
CA ASP A 79 10.65 42.63 28.46
C ASP A 79 9.71 41.51 28.03
N ALA A 80 8.98 41.70 26.92
CA ALA A 80 8.09 40.67 26.39
C ALA A 80 8.85 39.40 26.01
N PHE A 81 10.02 39.54 25.38
CA PHE A 81 10.86 38.39 25.03
C PHE A 81 11.45 37.71 26.27
N VAL A 82 11.95 38.48 27.24
CA VAL A 82 12.51 37.93 28.49
C VAL A 82 11.41 37.23 29.29
N SER A 83 10.21 37.81 29.40
CA SER A 83 9.07 37.16 30.04
C SER A 83 8.66 35.88 29.32
N TRP A 84 8.66 35.88 27.98
CA TRP A 84 8.45 34.65 27.22
C TRP A 84 9.55 33.61 27.51
N VAL A 85 10.82 34.00 27.60
CA VAL A 85 11.91 33.09 28.00
C VAL A 85 11.69 32.56 29.42
N GLU A 86 11.27 33.40 30.37
CA GLU A 86 10.96 33.02 31.76
C GLU A 86 9.86 31.97 31.85
N GLU A 87 8.76 32.14 31.11
CA GLU A 87 7.66 31.17 31.04
C GLU A 87 8.11 29.80 30.50
N HIS A 88 9.18 29.80 29.71
CA HIS A 88 9.70 28.64 29.01
C HIS A 88 10.96 28.02 29.63
N THR A 89 11.50 28.64 30.69
CA THR A 89 12.69 28.18 31.41
C THR A 89 12.42 28.08 32.91
N LYS A 90 12.24 26.86 33.42
CA LYS A 90 12.03 26.67 34.88
C LYS A 90 13.34 26.90 35.65
N ASN A 91 13.27 27.71 36.71
CA ASN A 91 14.27 27.85 37.79
C ASN A 91 15.64 28.45 37.42
N ASN A 92 15.70 29.50 36.60
CA ASN A 92 16.98 30.13 36.19
C ASN A 92 17.01 31.66 36.26
N GLU A 93 16.36 32.26 37.27
CA GLU A 93 16.27 33.72 37.47
C GLU A 93 17.63 34.43 37.31
N ASN A 94 18.71 33.88 37.89
CA ASN A 94 20.05 34.47 37.78
C ASN A 94 20.61 34.47 36.34
N ASN A 95 20.36 33.42 35.57
CA ASN A 95 20.86 33.35 34.18
C ASN A 95 20.00 34.17 33.23
N ILE A 96 18.70 34.24 33.50
CA ILE A 96 17.76 35.10 32.77
C ILE A 96 18.10 36.57 33.01
N ALA A 97 18.44 36.95 34.24
CA ALA A 97 18.94 38.31 34.54
C ALA A 97 20.21 38.63 33.73
N LYS A 98 21.15 37.69 33.62
CA LYS A 98 22.35 37.85 32.77
C LYS A 98 21.99 37.98 31.28
N LEU A 99 21.02 37.20 30.78
CA LEU A 99 20.54 37.29 29.40
C LEU A 99 19.90 38.66 29.15
N ARG A 100 19.06 39.13 30.07
CA ARG A 100 18.43 40.45 30.03
C ARG A 100 19.48 41.55 29.98
N ASP A 101 20.47 41.53 30.88
CA ASP A 101 21.54 42.53 30.91
C ASP A 101 22.36 42.54 29.62
N PHE A 102 22.68 41.35 29.08
CA PHE A 102 23.39 41.21 27.81
C PHE A 102 22.57 41.78 26.63
N LEU A 103 21.30 41.39 26.51
CA LEU A 103 20.42 41.86 25.43
C LEU A 103 20.14 43.35 25.56
N LYS A 104 19.98 43.88 26.78
CA LYS A 104 19.80 45.32 27.03
C LYS A 104 20.99 46.13 26.52
N GLY A 105 22.22 45.67 26.75
CA GLY A 105 23.43 46.32 26.24
C GLY A 105 23.55 46.32 24.72
N ASN A 106 22.88 45.39 24.04
CA ASN A 106 23.01 45.12 22.61
C ASN A 106 21.67 45.15 21.85
N TYR A 107 20.61 45.75 22.42
CA TYR A 107 19.25 45.57 21.94
C TYR A 107 19.05 46.06 20.50
N GLU A 108 19.67 47.19 20.12
CA GLU A 108 19.59 47.71 18.75
C GLU A 108 20.07 46.71 17.68
N THR A 109 21.00 45.83 18.04
CA THR A 109 21.51 44.77 17.15
C THR A 109 20.49 43.65 16.96
N TYR A 110 19.69 43.34 17.98
CA TYR A 110 18.82 42.16 18.03
C TYR A 110 17.32 42.48 17.97
N SER A 111 16.95 43.76 18.05
CA SER A 111 15.55 44.23 18.17
C SER A 111 14.67 43.72 17.04
N SER A 112 15.16 43.77 15.80
CA SER A 112 14.41 43.28 14.63
C SER A 112 14.05 41.80 14.75
N ARG A 113 14.99 40.95 15.20
CA ARG A 113 14.76 39.51 15.35
C ARG A 113 13.83 39.21 16.53
N ILE A 114 14.04 39.89 17.65
CA ILE A 114 13.17 39.78 18.83
C ILE A 114 11.73 40.17 18.46
N ASP A 115 11.55 41.28 17.77
CA ASP A 115 10.23 41.75 17.34
C ASP A 115 9.58 40.78 16.34
N SER A 116 10.37 40.16 15.46
CA SER A 116 9.92 39.14 14.50
C SER A 116 9.42 37.87 15.22
N ILE A 117 10.21 37.34 16.16
CA ILE A 117 9.83 36.20 17.01
C ILE A 117 8.53 36.49 17.77
N LEU A 118 8.46 37.63 18.45
CA LEU A 118 7.29 38.03 19.24
C LEU A 118 6.03 38.22 18.37
N SER A 119 6.18 38.84 17.21
CA SER A 119 5.05 39.04 16.27
C SER A 119 4.52 37.68 15.78
N THR A 120 5.43 36.73 15.53
CA THR A 120 5.08 35.39 15.07
C THR A 120 4.40 34.56 16.17
N LEU A 121 4.92 34.64 17.40
CA LEU A 121 4.32 34.01 18.58
C LEU A 121 2.88 34.46 18.83
N ALA A 122 2.60 35.76 18.61
CA ALA A 122 1.24 36.30 18.76
C ALA A 122 0.26 35.77 17.69
N ASN A 123 0.77 35.36 16.52
CA ASN A 123 -0.03 34.90 15.39
C ASN A 123 -0.23 33.37 15.37
N ILE A 124 0.61 32.61 16.08
CA ILE A 124 0.46 31.16 16.21
C ILE A 124 -0.56 30.88 17.33
N SER A 125 -1.74 30.39 16.94
CA SER A 125 -2.74 29.93 17.90
C SER A 125 -2.32 28.59 18.50
N PHE A 126 -1.84 28.61 19.75
CA PHE A 126 -1.57 27.41 20.56
C PHE A 126 -2.82 26.88 21.28
N ASP A 127 -4.03 27.25 20.84
CA ASP A 127 -5.29 26.75 21.38
C ASP A 127 -5.47 25.28 20.95
N ASP A 128 -5.04 24.37 21.84
CA ASP A 128 -4.86 22.93 21.60
C ASP A 128 -6.16 22.18 21.18
N ASP A 129 -7.34 22.76 21.40
CA ASP A 129 -8.61 22.03 21.29
C ASP A 129 -9.30 22.12 19.91
N LYS A 130 -8.80 22.96 18.99
CA LYS A 130 -9.45 23.17 17.68
C LYS A 130 -8.65 22.66 16.49
N CYS A 131 -7.33 22.59 16.59
CA CYS A 131 -6.47 22.19 15.48
C CYS A 131 -6.32 20.67 15.41
N ILE A 132 -6.44 20.09 14.21
CA ILE A 132 -6.20 18.64 14.00
C ILE A 132 -4.72 18.24 14.20
N PHE A 133 -3.81 19.22 14.20
CA PHE A 133 -2.36 19.07 14.41
C PHE A 133 -1.87 19.54 15.79
N ASN A 134 -2.77 19.61 16.78
CA ASN A 134 -2.44 20.07 18.14
C ASN A 134 -1.23 19.34 18.77
N LYS A 135 -1.10 18.03 18.54
CA LYS A 135 0.03 17.24 19.07
C LYS A 135 1.35 17.65 18.44
N ILE A 136 1.39 17.90 17.12
CA ILE A 136 2.59 18.43 16.44
C ILE A 136 3.00 19.77 17.05
N ILE A 137 2.04 20.66 17.29
CA ILE A 137 2.28 21.99 17.87
C ILE A 137 2.82 21.86 19.30
N SER A 138 2.22 20.97 20.10
CA SER A 138 2.65 20.68 21.47
C SER A 138 4.08 20.10 21.52
N GLU A 139 4.40 19.15 20.63
CA GLU A 139 5.75 18.57 20.51
C GLU A 139 6.78 19.61 20.05
N PHE A 140 6.41 20.46 19.08
CA PHE A 140 7.24 21.56 18.60
C PHE A 140 7.61 22.51 19.76
N ASN A 141 6.60 22.98 20.48
CA ASN A 141 6.78 23.84 21.65
C ASN A 141 7.63 23.19 22.73
N LYS A 142 7.39 21.91 23.04
CA LYS A 142 8.17 21.19 24.05
C LYS A 142 9.65 21.14 23.68
N LYS A 143 9.96 20.94 22.39
CA LYS A 143 11.34 20.90 21.90
C LYS A 143 11.99 22.28 21.95
N LEU A 144 11.32 23.33 21.49
CA LEU A 144 11.84 24.70 21.60
C LEU A 144 12.05 25.14 23.05
N LYS A 145 11.13 24.83 23.96
CA LYS A 145 11.30 25.08 25.41
C LYS A 145 12.58 24.44 25.95
N SER A 146 12.88 23.22 25.50
CA SER A 146 14.12 22.53 25.88
C SER A 146 15.36 23.24 25.31
N ASP A 147 15.30 23.72 24.08
CA ASP A 147 16.44 24.37 23.41
C ASP A 147 16.70 25.77 24.01
N VAL A 148 15.65 26.55 24.30
CA VAL A 148 15.73 27.82 25.04
C VAL A 148 16.30 27.59 26.45
N SER A 149 15.80 26.59 27.17
CA SER A 149 16.33 26.23 28.50
C SER A 149 17.80 25.82 28.45
N ALA A 150 18.21 25.07 27.43
CA ALA A 150 19.60 24.64 27.26
C ALA A 150 20.53 25.83 26.98
N PHE A 151 20.08 26.80 26.18
CA PHE A 151 20.85 28.02 25.89
C PHE A 151 20.97 28.92 27.12
N VAL A 152 19.85 29.25 27.78
CA VAL A 152 19.82 30.14 28.96
C VAL A 152 20.70 29.61 30.09
N ASN A 153 20.83 28.28 30.23
CA ASN A 153 21.66 27.66 31.26
C ASN A 153 23.17 27.73 31.02
N LYS A 154 23.60 28.40 29.96
CA LYS A 154 25.00 28.60 29.60
C LYS A 154 25.31 30.08 29.38
N PRO A 155 25.31 30.90 30.44
CA PRO A 155 25.52 32.34 30.31
C PRO A 155 26.85 32.73 29.66
N ASP A 156 27.88 31.89 29.79
CA ASP A 156 29.20 32.13 29.17
C ASP A 156 29.17 32.02 27.63
N GLU A 157 28.12 31.39 27.07
CA GLU A 157 27.94 31.26 25.62
C GLU A 157 27.19 32.44 24.99
N PHE A 158 26.62 33.36 25.79
CA PHE A 158 25.80 34.47 25.26
C PHE A 158 26.58 35.39 24.31
N GLU A 159 27.79 35.80 24.67
CA GLU A 159 28.60 36.72 23.86
C GLU A 159 28.89 36.18 22.45
N ASN A 160 29.05 34.87 22.31
CA ASN A 160 29.48 34.23 21.06
C ASN A 160 28.34 33.56 20.27
N ASN A 161 27.26 33.15 20.95
CA ASN A 161 26.24 32.28 20.34
C ASN A 161 24.83 32.92 20.28
N ILE A 162 24.59 34.09 20.88
CA ILE A 162 23.26 34.72 20.89
C ILE A 162 22.74 35.04 19.47
N ASP A 163 23.62 35.42 18.54
CA ASP A 163 23.22 35.76 17.17
C ASP A 163 22.70 34.53 16.43
N GLY A 164 23.42 33.40 16.53
CA GLY A 164 23.01 32.11 15.99
C GLY A 164 21.75 31.60 16.66
N PHE A 165 21.65 31.70 17.99
CA PHE A 165 20.45 31.29 18.73
C PHE A 165 19.19 32.07 18.31
N LEU A 166 19.26 33.40 18.23
CA LEU A 166 18.12 34.22 17.82
C LEU A 166 17.75 34.00 16.36
N THR A 167 18.74 33.81 15.48
CA THR A 167 18.50 33.47 14.07
C THR A 167 17.81 32.11 13.97
N ASP A 168 18.30 31.10 14.69
CA ASP A 168 17.71 29.77 14.70
C ASP A 168 16.28 29.79 15.25
N LEU A 169 16.03 30.57 16.31
CA LEU A 169 14.70 30.69 16.91
C LEU A 169 13.71 31.44 16.00
N GLU A 170 14.16 32.49 15.34
CA GLU A 170 13.37 33.22 14.33
C GLU A 170 13.01 32.30 13.16
N ASP A 171 13.99 31.59 12.59
CA ASP A 171 13.78 30.64 11.49
C ASP A 171 12.73 29.58 11.84
N GLU A 172 12.77 29.04 13.06
CA GLU A 172 11.83 28.01 13.51
C GLU A 172 10.40 28.55 13.65
N PHE A 173 10.21 29.72 14.26
CA PHE A 173 8.87 30.29 14.43
C PHE A 173 8.28 30.82 13.12
N VAL A 174 9.07 31.55 12.34
CA VAL A 174 8.62 32.06 11.02
C VAL A 174 8.30 30.88 10.11
N GLY A 175 9.18 29.88 10.06
CA GLY A 175 8.97 28.68 9.26
C GLY A 175 7.74 27.85 9.69
N LEU A 176 7.38 27.87 10.98
CA LEU A 176 6.16 27.24 11.48
C LEU A 176 4.91 28.04 11.09
N ALA A 177 4.93 29.37 11.23
CA ALA A 177 3.81 30.24 10.90
C ALA A 177 3.44 30.22 9.41
N ASP A 178 4.42 29.94 8.54
CA ASP A 178 4.19 29.76 7.09
C ASP A 178 3.41 28.46 6.76
N ILE A 179 3.18 27.56 7.71
CA ILE A 179 2.47 26.30 7.49
C ILE A 179 0.97 26.51 7.71
N SER A 180 0.27 26.88 6.63
CA SER A 180 -1.17 27.15 6.63
C SER A 180 -2.03 26.00 7.17
N GLU A 181 -1.61 24.75 6.99
CA GLU A 181 -2.32 23.55 7.46
C GLU A 181 -2.44 23.48 8.98
N LEU A 182 -1.60 24.19 9.74
CA LEU A 182 -1.71 24.26 11.20
C LEU A 182 -2.94 25.05 11.67
N ALA A 183 -3.64 25.75 10.77
CA ALA A 183 -4.92 26.38 11.07
C ALA A 183 -6.12 25.44 10.85
N TYR A 184 -5.91 24.24 10.31
CA TYR A 184 -6.99 23.34 9.95
C TYR A 184 -7.69 22.76 11.17
N THR A 185 -9.02 22.79 11.14
CA THR A 185 -9.87 22.34 12.26
C THR A 185 -10.63 21.07 11.93
N LYS A 186 -10.66 20.71 10.65
CA LYS A 186 -11.38 19.55 10.13
C LYS A 186 -10.48 18.73 9.21
N VAL A 187 -10.75 17.42 9.14
CA VAL A 187 -9.97 16.51 8.29
C VAL A 187 -10.16 16.86 6.82
N GLU A 188 -11.35 17.32 6.45
CA GLU A 188 -11.74 17.71 5.10
C GLU A 188 -10.94 18.91 4.57
N ASP A 189 -10.33 19.71 5.45
CA ASP A 189 -9.45 20.82 5.07
C ASP A 189 -8.14 20.29 4.42
N LEU A 190 -7.78 19.02 4.66
CA LEU A 190 -6.60 18.37 4.05
C LEU A 190 -6.85 17.92 2.61
N TYR A 191 -8.10 17.84 2.18
CA TYR A 191 -8.48 17.29 0.89
C TYR A 191 -8.19 18.29 -0.23
N THR A 192 -7.72 17.79 -1.38
CA THR A 192 -7.69 18.57 -2.62
C THR A 192 -9.13 18.88 -3.08
N GLU A 193 -9.29 19.85 -3.97
CA GLU A 193 -10.62 20.16 -4.54
C GLU A 193 -11.24 18.97 -5.27
N GLU A 194 -10.42 18.13 -5.91
CA GLU A 194 -10.88 16.87 -6.53
C GLU A 194 -11.40 15.88 -5.48
N GLN A 195 -10.64 15.69 -4.39
CA GLN A 195 -11.00 14.81 -3.28
C GLN A 195 -12.25 15.27 -2.53
N LYS A 196 -12.50 16.58 -2.43
CA LYS A 196 -13.74 17.12 -1.83
C LYS A 196 -14.98 16.79 -2.65
N ASN A 197 -14.83 16.61 -3.97
CA ASN A 197 -15.91 16.23 -4.85
C ASN A 197 -16.13 14.71 -4.91
N ASP A 198 -15.21 13.91 -4.36
CA ASP A 198 -15.35 12.46 -4.25
C ASP A 198 -16.23 12.10 -3.04
N GLU A 199 -17.49 11.72 -3.30
CA GLU A 199 -18.44 11.30 -2.27
C GLU A 199 -17.99 10.03 -1.52
N THR A 200 -17.05 9.26 -2.09
CA THR A 200 -16.60 7.98 -1.54
C THR A 200 -15.41 8.11 -0.59
N ILE A 201 -14.74 9.26 -0.53
CA ILE A 201 -13.53 9.46 0.30
C ILE A 201 -13.76 9.21 1.80
N SER A 202 -15.00 9.41 2.26
CA SER A 202 -15.44 9.12 3.63
C SER A 202 -15.25 7.65 4.03
N PHE A 203 -15.17 6.74 3.05
CA PHE A 203 -14.83 5.33 3.23
C PHE A 203 -13.52 5.13 3.98
N TYR A 204 -12.53 6.01 3.73
CA TYR A 204 -11.18 5.95 4.30
C TYR A 204 -11.02 6.71 5.62
N SER A 205 -12.11 7.26 6.17
CA SER A 205 -12.06 8.19 7.30
C SER A 205 -11.32 7.66 8.53
N GLU A 206 -11.40 6.35 8.82
CA GLU A 206 -10.70 5.75 9.97
C GLU A 206 -9.18 5.73 9.74
N ILE A 207 -8.70 5.23 8.60
CA ILE A 207 -7.27 5.23 8.25
C ILE A 207 -6.71 6.65 8.23
N ILE A 208 -7.46 7.62 7.70
CA ILE A 208 -7.04 9.02 7.68
C ILE A 208 -6.90 9.56 9.11
N LYS A 209 -7.86 9.32 10.00
CA LYS A 209 -7.76 9.71 11.42
C LYS A 209 -6.57 9.05 12.12
N GLN A 210 -6.32 7.76 11.85
CA GLN A 210 -5.15 7.06 12.38
C GLN A 210 -3.85 7.67 11.86
N SER A 211 -3.77 8.06 10.58
CA SER A 211 -2.60 8.74 10.01
C SER A 211 -2.33 10.08 10.68
N ILE A 212 -3.36 10.87 10.98
CA ILE A 212 -3.23 12.12 11.73
C ILE A 212 -2.73 11.84 13.15
N LYS A 213 -3.29 10.85 13.83
CA LYS A 213 -2.90 10.49 15.21
C LYS A 213 -1.45 10.01 15.30
N ASN A 214 -1.01 9.19 14.34
CA ASN A 214 0.29 8.53 14.35
C ASN A 214 1.40 9.38 13.70
N GLY A 215 1.06 10.17 12.67
CA GLY A 215 1.99 10.98 11.88
C GLY A 215 2.47 12.25 12.56
N GLN A 216 1.95 12.59 13.73
CA GLN A 216 2.26 13.84 14.44
C GLN A 216 3.51 13.79 15.33
N ASN A 217 4.36 12.77 15.23
CA ASN A 217 5.58 12.67 16.02
C ASN A 217 6.76 13.39 15.34
N LEU A 218 7.44 14.28 16.06
CA LEU A 218 8.59 15.07 15.58
C LEU A 218 9.96 14.44 15.87
N THR A 219 9.98 13.21 16.40
CA THR A 219 11.20 12.39 16.47
C THR A 219 11.76 12.23 15.06
N ALA A 220 13.08 12.39 14.91
CA ALA A 220 13.74 12.24 13.64
C ALA A 220 13.61 10.78 13.14
N LEU A 221 13.24 10.62 11.88
CA LEU A 221 13.10 9.30 11.25
C LEU A 221 14.43 8.76 10.71
N ASN A 222 15.40 9.64 10.48
CA ASN A 222 16.71 9.30 9.91
C ASN A 222 17.78 10.33 10.31
N GLU A 223 19.04 10.03 9.98
CA GLU A 223 20.18 10.89 10.32
C GLU A 223 20.14 12.26 9.63
N SER A 224 19.54 12.38 8.44
CA SER A 224 19.44 13.67 7.75
C SER A 224 18.43 14.59 8.44
N GLU A 225 17.30 14.06 8.92
CA GLU A 225 16.33 14.81 9.71
C GLU A 225 16.93 15.29 11.05
N ASN A 226 17.86 14.55 11.66
CA ASN A 226 18.50 15.01 12.92
C ASN A 226 19.14 16.40 12.79
N LYS A 227 19.58 16.77 11.59
CA LYS A 227 20.21 18.06 11.29
C LYS A 227 19.23 19.08 10.68
N SER A 228 17.99 18.69 10.41
CA SER A 228 16.98 19.59 9.84
C SER A 228 16.38 20.47 10.92
N LYS A 229 15.97 21.67 10.51
CA LYS A 229 15.08 22.54 11.29
C LYS A 229 13.79 21.78 11.67
N LEU A 230 13.22 22.12 12.82
CA LEU A 230 12.06 21.45 13.38
C LEU A 230 10.80 21.76 12.56
N TYR A 231 10.63 23.00 12.10
CA TYR A 231 9.50 23.38 11.23
C TYR A 231 9.49 22.60 9.90
N LEU A 232 10.66 22.24 9.37
CA LEU A 232 10.75 21.38 8.18
C LEU A 232 10.25 19.97 8.48
N ARG A 233 10.51 19.44 9.68
CA ARG A 233 9.94 18.15 10.09
C ARG A 233 8.42 18.24 10.20
N VAL A 234 7.88 19.31 10.79
CA VAL A 234 6.43 19.56 10.83
C VAL A 234 5.83 19.54 9.43
N ARG A 235 6.43 20.29 8.49
CA ARG A 235 5.99 20.33 7.08
C ARG A 235 6.03 18.94 6.44
N ASN A 236 7.09 18.17 6.67
CA ASN A 236 7.23 16.81 6.14
C ASN A 236 6.17 15.86 6.72
N ARG A 237 5.88 15.94 8.02
CA ARG A 237 4.83 15.12 8.65
C ARG A 237 3.44 15.44 8.08
N ILE A 238 3.09 16.71 7.92
CA ILE A 238 1.83 17.12 7.29
C ILE A 238 1.76 16.65 5.84
N ALA A 239 2.85 16.83 5.07
CA ALA A 239 2.91 16.35 3.69
C ALA A 239 2.72 14.84 3.58
N SER A 240 3.30 14.07 4.51
CA SER A 240 3.11 12.62 4.60
C SER A 240 1.64 12.25 4.86
N ILE A 241 0.98 12.92 5.80
CA ILE A 241 -0.45 12.72 6.08
C ILE A 241 -1.33 13.04 4.86
N LYS A 242 -1.04 14.11 4.12
CA LYS A 242 -1.74 14.43 2.86
C LYS A 242 -1.50 13.37 1.79
N LYS A 243 -0.28 12.82 1.72
CA LYS A 243 0.07 11.76 0.79
C LYS A 243 -0.64 10.44 1.10
N VAL A 244 -0.94 10.13 2.36
CA VAL A 244 -1.79 8.99 2.75
C VAL A 244 -3.15 9.05 2.05
N ILE A 245 -3.80 10.22 2.03
CA ILE A 245 -5.11 10.39 1.37
C ILE A 245 -5.00 10.09 -0.13
N THR A 246 -3.91 10.57 -0.76
CA THR A 246 -3.65 10.30 -2.19
C THR A 246 -3.47 8.80 -2.46
N ILE A 247 -2.63 8.13 -1.66
CA ILE A 247 -2.40 6.68 -1.79
C ILE A 247 -3.71 5.89 -1.64
N LEU A 248 -4.58 6.28 -0.69
CA LEU A 248 -5.87 5.62 -0.50
C LEU A 248 -6.80 5.82 -1.69
N SER A 249 -6.93 7.06 -2.20
CA SER A 249 -7.71 7.34 -3.41
C SER A 249 -7.20 6.52 -4.61
N ASP A 250 -5.88 6.40 -4.77
CA ASP A 250 -5.25 5.66 -5.87
C ASP A 250 -5.55 4.14 -5.82
N THR A 251 -5.96 3.59 -4.67
CA THR A 251 -6.38 2.18 -4.59
C THR A 251 -7.68 1.89 -5.33
N GLY A 252 -8.53 2.90 -5.56
CA GLY A 252 -9.85 2.73 -6.19
C GLY A 252 -10.88 1.94 -5.38
N ILE A 253 -10.53 1.41 -4.20
CA ILE A 253 -11.40 0.54 -3.39
C ILE A 253 -12.70 1.23 -2.98
N SER A 254 -12.67 2.51 -2.64
CA SER A 254 -13.88 3.26 -2.26
C SER A 254 -14.95 3.30 -3.36
N SER A 255 -14.53 3.27 -4.63
CA SER A 255 -15.40 3.27 -5.81
C SER A 255 -15.77 1.87 -6.32
N ASN A 256 -15.16 0.81 -5.78
CA ASN A 256 -15.37 -0.56 -6.27
C ASN A 256 -16.82 -1.04 -6.06
N SER A 257 -17.41 -1.73 -7.03
CA SER A 257 -18.78 -2.26 -6.90
C SER A 257 -18.88 -3.47 -5.96
N ASP A 258 -17.75 -4.12 -5.66
CA ASP A 258 -17.67 -5.28 -4.77
C ASP A 258 -17.63 -4.85 -3.31
N ASP A 259 -18.77 -4.96 -2.63
CA ASP A 259 -18.88 -4.65 -1.21
C ASP A 259 -18.07 -5.62 -0.33
N THR A 260 -17.88 -6.87 -0.75
CA THR A 260 -17.09 -7.83 0.01
C THR A 260 -15.62 -7.45 0.00
N LEU A 261 -15.08 -7.03 -1.15
CA LEU A 261 -13.71 -6.54 -1.26
C LEU A 261 -13.50 -5.24 -0.45
N LYS A 262 -14.50 -4.34 -0.46
CA LYS A 262 -14.50 -3.13 0.39
C LYS A 262 -14.45 -3.45 1.88
N GLN A 263 -15.31 -4.37 2.33
CA GLN A 263 -15.31 -4.80 3.74
C GLN A 263 -14.03 -5.55 4.10
N LEU A 264 -13.46 -6.30 3.16
CA LEU A 264 -12.17 -6.97 3.33
C LEU A 264 -11.05 -5.96 3.55
N PHE A 265 -10.98 -4.89 2.74
CA PHE A 265 -10.01 -3.81 2.91
C PHE A 265 -10.07 -3.19 4.31
N LYS A 266 -11.29 -2.87 4.77
CA LYS A 266 -11.51 -2.27 6.11
C LYS A 266 -11.04 -3.14 7.27
N LYS A 267 -10.98 -4.47 7.10
CA LYS A 267 -10.42 -5.35 8.14
C LYS A 267 -8.93 -5.10 8.39
N PHE A 268 -8.23 -4.46 7.46
CA PHE A 268 -6.80 -4.18 7.58
C PHE A 268 -6.51 -2.79 8.16
N ASP A 269 -7.51 -1.94 8.43
CA ASP A 269 -7.35 -0.54 8.88
C ASP A 269 -6.27 -0.39 9.97
N ASP A 270 -6.37 -1.17 11.05
CA ASP A 270 -5.44 -1.11 12.20
C ASP A 270 -4.01 -1.56 11.86
N THR A 271 -3.83 -2.33 10.79
CA THR A 271 -2.51 -2.86 10.38
C THR A 271 -1.80 -1.98 9.36
N MET A 272 -2.53 -1.20 8.56
CA MET A 272 -1.95 -0.40 7.48
C MET A 272 -0.93 0.65 7.98
N LEU A 273 -1.11 1.12 9.21
CA LEU A 273 -0.26 2.14 9.85
C LEU A 273 0.35 1.68 11.18
N ALA A 274 0.47 0.37 11.39
CA ALA A 274 0.97 -0.21 12.64
C ALA A 274 2.49 -0.04 12.85
N THR A 275 3.25 0.13 11.77
CA THR A 275 4.71 0.30 11.84
C THR A 275 5.09 1.72 12.22
N LYS A 276 6.12 1.86 13.06
CA LYS A 276 6.70 3.17 13.37
C LYS A 276 7.45 3.70 12.15
N GLY A 277 7.22 4.96 11.78
CA GLY A 277 7.90 5.57 10.65
C GLY A 277 7.10 6.72 10.05
N ASP A 278 7.45 7.06 8.82
CA ASP A 278 6.66 7.96 7.97
C ASP A 278 5.34 7.29 7.57
N VAL A 279 4.21 7.93 7.86
CA VAL A 279 2.89 7.30 7.68
C VAL A 279 2.57 7.00 6.20
N ALA A 280 2.98 7.85 5.27
CA ALA A 280 2.80 7.59 3.85
C ALA A 280 3.67 6.42 3.36
N GLU A 281 4.93 6.35 3.81
CA GLU A 281 5.81 5.22 3.49
C GLU A 281 5.26 3.91 4.06
N CYS A 282 4.80 3.91 5.31
CA CYS A 282 4.19 2.74 5.95
C CYS A 282 2.98 2.23 5.16
N LEU A 283 2.03 3.13 4.82
CA LEU A 283 0.86 2.76 4.04
C LEU A 283 1.24 2.27 2.64
N ASN A 284 2.10 2.99 1.93
CA ASN A 284 2.51 2.61 0.58
C ASN A 284 3.18 1.22 0.56
N ASN A 285 4.01 0.92 1.56
CA ASN A 285 4.61 -0.40 1.72
C ASN A 285 3.57 -1.48 1.99
N PHE A 286 2.55 -1.20 2.81
CA PHE A 286 1.45 -2.13 3.04
C PHE A 286 0.65 -2.38 1.76
N ILE A 287 0.27 -1.32 1.03
CA ILE A 287 -0.50 -1.46 -0.21
C ILE A 287 0.26 -2.31 -1.22
N LYS A 288 1.52 -1.94 -1.49
CA LYS A 288 2.36 -2.62 -2.49
C LYS A 288 2.68 -4.07 -2.15
N ASN A 289 3.04 -4.36 -0.91
CA ASN A 289 3.60 -5.66 -0.52
C ASN A 289 2.57 -6.59 0.14
N THR A 290 1.36 -6.11 0.43
CA THR A 290 0.34 -6.90 1.14
C THR A 290 -1.02 -6.77 0.47
N TRP A 291 -1.57 -5.55 0.36
CA TRP A 291 -2.92 -5.39 -0.19
C TRP A 291 -3.04 -5.88 -1.64
N ASN A 292 -2.14 -5.47 -2.53
CA ASN A 292 -2.22 -5.82 -3.95
C ASN A 292 -2.19 -7.35 -4.18
N ASP A 293 -1.45 -8.09 -3.36
CA ASP A 293 -1.39 -9.56 -3.41
C ASP A 293 -2.69 -10.20 -2.90
N ILE A 294 -3.29 -9.64 -1.85
CA ILE A 294 -4.60 -10.06 -1.32
C ILE A 294 -5.70 -9.80 -2.34
N GLU A 295 -5.71 -8.61 -2.94
CA GLU A 295 -6.70 -8.19 -3.93
C GLU A 295 -6.64 -9.07 -5.17
N ALA A 296 -5.45 -9.29 -5.73
CA ALA A 296 -5.27 -10.18 -6.88
C ALA A 296 -5.80 -11.59 -6.60
N LYS A 297 -5.41 -12.19 -5.47
CA LYS A 297 -5.90 -13.53 -5.09
C LYS A 297 -7.40 -13.57 -4.86
N TYR A 298 -7.97 -12.53 -4.26
CA TYR A 298 -9.41 -12.43 -4.06
C TYR A 298 -10.14 -12.40 -5.41
N ILE A 299 -9.65 -11.59 -6.36
CA ILE A 299 -10.22 -11.48 -7.71
C ILE A 299 -10.14 -12.83 -8.43
N ASP A 300 -8.97 -13.47 -8.46
CA ASP A 300 -8.79 -14.78 -9.12
C ASP A 300 -9.74 -15.84 -8.55
N ILE A 301 -9.87 -15.88 -7.22
CA ILE A 301 -10.78 -16.80 -6.52
C ILE A 301 -12.24 -16.47 -6.90
N LYS A 302 -12.60 -15.19 -6.91
CA LYS A 302 -13.95 -14.74 -7.25
C LYS A 302 -14.33 -15.08 -8.68
N GLU A 303 -13.42 -14.88 -9.63
CA GLU A 303 -13.63 -15.24 -11.03
C GLU A 303 -13.87 -16.74 -11.17
N PHE A 304 -13.03 -17.59 -10.56
CA PHE A 304 -13.20 -19.04 -10.57
C PHE A 304 -14.56 -19.48 -10.00
N TYR A 305 -15.05 -18.85 -8.92
CA TYR A 305 -16.33 -19.20 -8.31
C TYR A 305 -17.54 -18.53 -8.96
N ALA A 306 -17.34 -17.55 -9.84
CA ALA A 306 -18.41 -16.93 -10.63
C ALA A 306 -18.85 -17.82 -11.81
N GLU A 307 -17.97 -18.72 -12.26
CA GLU A 307 -18.29 -19.72 -13.27
C GLU A 307 -19.30 -20.75 -12.72
N ASP A 308 -20.22 -21.16 -13.60
CA ASP A 308 -21.21 -22.19 -13.30
C ASP A 308 -20.54 -23.53 -12.96
N GLU A 309 -21.14 -24.28 -12.04
CA GLU A 309 -20.61 -25.58 -11.67
C GLU A 309 -20.83 -26.61 -12.78
N LEU A 310 -19.76 -27.29 -13.17
CA LEU A 310 -19.77 -28.31 -14.21
C LEU A 310 -20.43 -29.60 -13.72
N SER A 311 -21.18 -30.22 -14.63
CA SER A 311 -21.88 -31.48 -14.42
C SER A 311 -21.15 -32.60 -15.13
N PHE A 312 -20.82 -33.67 -14.39
CA PHE A 312 -20.14 -34.85 -14.92
C PHE A 312 -21.03 -36.07 -14.71
N ASN A 313 -21.60 -36.59 -15.79
CA ASN A 313 -22.66 -37.61 -15.75
C ASN A 313 -22.26 -38.96 -16.35
N LYS A 314 -21.04 -39.09 -16.90
CA LYS A 314 -20.59 -40.30 -17.59
C LYS A 314 -19.33 -40.90 -16.98
N THR A 315 -19.09 -42.16 -17.33
CA THR A 315 -17.86 -42.90 -17.07
C THR A 315 -17.25 -43.29 -18.42
N TRP A 316 -15.92 -43.35 -18.48
CA TRP A 316 -15.18 -43.64 -19.72
C TRP A 316 -14.58 -45.04 -19.68
N ASP A 317 -15.42 -46.02 -19.32
CA ASP A 317 -15.03 -47.41 -19.11
C ASP A 317 -14.15 -47.93 -20.26
N GLY A 318 -12.92 -48.30 -19.94
CA GLY A 318 -11.98 -48.88 -20.90
C GLY A 318 -11.16 -47.84 -21.69
N PHE A 319 -11.29 -46.55 -21.39
CA PHE A 319 -10.36 -45.53 -21.87
C PHE A 319 -9.10 -45.49 -21.01
N GLU A 320 -7.95 -45.41 -21.66
CA GLU A 320 -6.62 -45.53 -21.03
C GLU A 320 -6.34 -44.42 -19.99
N LYS A 321 -7.03 -43.27 -20.11
CA LYS A 321 -6.87 -42.09 -19.23
C LYS A 321 -8.06 -41.82 -18.31
N GLU A 322 -8.96 -42.80 -18.18
CA GLU A 322 -10.15 -42.71 -17.32
C GLU A 322 -9.78 -42.34 -15.87
N GLY A 323 -8.79 -43.02 -15.29
CA GLY A 323 -8.38 -42.80 -13.90
C GLY A 323 -7.83 -41.39 -13.62
N GLU A 324 -7.11 -40.81 -14.58
CA GLU A 324 -6.61 -39.44 -14.52
C GLU A 324 -7.76 -38.42 -14.59
N ILE A 325 -8.72 -38.64 -15.51
CA ILE A 325 -9.90 -37.77 -15.65
C ILE A 325 -10.77 -37.83 -14.39
N ASP A 326 -11.01 -39.02 -13.83
CA ASP A 326 -11.76 -39.20 -12.58
C ASP A 326 -11.11 -38.46 -11.41
N LEU A 327 -9.77 -38.53 -11.32
CA LEU A 327 -9.02 -37.82 -10.30
C LEU A 327 -9.14 -36.30 -10.48
N LEU A 328 -9.10 -35.80 -11.73
CA LEU A 328 -9.29 -34.39 -12.05
C LEU A 328 -10.69 -33.90 -11.64
N ILE A 329 -11.75 -34.64 -12.00
CA ILE A 329 -13.14 -34.35 -11.64
C ILE A 329 -13.30 -34.33 -10.11
N LYS A 330 -12.70 -35.30 -9.41
CA LYS A 330 -12.72 -35.34 -7.94
C LYS A 330 -12.02 -34.12 -7.33
N ASN A 331 -10.89 -33.70 -7.88
CA ASN A 331 -10.17 -32.51 -7.43
C ASN A 331 -10.99 -31.24 -7.70
N TYR A 332 -11.58 -31.09 -8.88
CA TYR A 332 -12.50 -30.00 -9.21
C TYR A 332 -13.64 -29.89 -8.19
N LYS A 333 -14.37 -30.98 -7.94
CA LYS A 333 -15.46 -31.01 -6.94
C LYS A 333 -14.95 -30.63 -5.54
N THR A 334 -13.75 -31.05 -5.17
CA THR A 334 -13.15 -30.69 -3.88
C THR A 334 -12.88 -29.18 -3.79
N VAL A 335 -12.30 -28.59 -4.83
CA VAL A 335 -12.01 -27.15 -4.89
C VAL A 335 -13.32 -26.33 -4.93
N ARG A 336 -14.32 -26.75 -5.70
CA ARG A 336 -15.64 -26.09 -5.74
C ARG A 336 -16.31 -26.05 -4.38
N ASN A 337 -16.25 -27.15 -3.62
CA ASN A 337 -16.81 -27.23 -2.27
C ASN A 337 -16.00 -26.44 -1.21
N ALA A 338 -14.76 -26.06 -1.50
CA ALA A 338 -13.87 -25.36 -0.58
C ALA A 338 -13.98 -23.82 -0.65
N ASN A 339 -15.07 -23.26 -1.21
CA ASN A 339 -15.23 -21.82 -1.41
C ASN A 339 -15.04 -21.02 -0.11
N VAL A 340 -14.02 -20.17 -0.12
CA VAL A 340 -13.65 -19.34 1.04
C VAL A 340 -14.40 -18.00 1.09
N LEU A 341 -14.98 -17.54 -0.02
CA LEU A 341 -15.56 -16.20 -0.14
C LEU A 341 -16.73 -15.94 0.83
N PRO A 342 -17.71 -16.85 1.02
CA PRO A 342 -18.85 -16.59 1.90
C PRO A 342 -18.48 -16.37 3.38
N GLN A 343 -17.31 -16.85 3.78
CA GLN A 343 -16.81 -16.85 5.17
C GLN A 343 -15.60 -15.94 5.37
N ILE A 344 -15.06 -15.32 4.31
CA ILE A 344 -13.82 -14.52 4.42
C ILE A 344 -13.99 -13.29 5.32
N LEU A 345 -15.22 -12.76 5.42
CA LEU A 345 -15.55 -11.65 6.30
C LEU A 345 -15.89 -12.08 7.72
N THR A 346 -16.12 -13.36 8.00
CA THR A 346 -16.42 -13.85 9.36
C THR A 346 -15.21 -14.40 10.09
N VAL A 347 -14.15 -14.74 9.37
CA VAL A 347 -12.90 -15.23 9.96
C VAL A 347 -12.12 -14.13 10.67
N LYS A 348 -11.25 -14.55 11.59
CA LYS A 348 -10.30 -13.66 12.24
C LYS A 348 -9.34 -13.05 11.22
N PHE A 349 -8.87 -11.84 11.51
CA PHE A 349 -7.96 -11.09 10.65
C PHE A 349 -6.74 -11.93 10.22
N GLU A 350 -6.12 -12.63 11.16
CA GLU A 350 -4.90 -13.41 10.95
C GLU A 350 -5.13 -14.64 10.04
N GLU A 351 -6.38 -15.07 9.88
CA GLU A 351 -6.75 -16.23 9.06
C GLU A 351 -7.09 -15.87 7.61
N ILE A 352 -7.31 -14.59 7.30
CA ILE A 352 -7.71 -14.13 5.96
C ILE A 352 -6.67 -14.51 4.91
N VAL A 353 -5.43 -14.05 5.12
CA VAL A 353 -4.33 -14.26 4.16
C VAL A 353 -4.02 -15.76 3.99
N PRO A 354 -3.88 -16.58 5.06
CA PRO A 354 -3.72 -18.02 4.92
C PRO A 354 -4.85 -18.71 4.13
N LYS A 355 -6.12 -18.32 4.35
CA LYS A 355 -7.26 -18.93 3.67
C LYS A 355 -7.30 -18.57 2.17
N LEU A 356 -7.06 -17.31 1.82
CA LEU A 356 -6.96 -16.89 0.41
C LEU A 356 -5.80 -17.61 -0.29
N ASN A 357 -4.62 -17.64 0.35
CA ASN A 357 -3.46 -18.36 -0.20
C ASN A 357 -3.74 -19.84 -0.42
N LYS A 358 -4.39 -20.51 0.53
CA LYS A 358 -4.71 -21.93 0.40
C LYS A 358 -5.65 -22.17 -0.79
N CYS A 359 -6.74 -21.42 -0.88
CA CYS A 359 -7.73 -21.57 -1.95
C CYS A 359 -7.13 -21.25 -3.33
N HIS A 360 -6.44 -20.11 -3.46
CA HIS A 360 -5.76 -19.74 -4.71
C HIS A 360 -4.74 -20.81 -5.16
N ASN A 361 -3.95 -21.36 -4.23
CA ASN A 361 -3.00 -22.44 -4.55
C ASN A 361 -3.68 -23.75 -4.96
N GLU A 362 -4.85 -24.07 -4.40
CA GLU A 362 -5.64 -25.24 -4.79
C GLU A 362 -6.23 -25.08 -6.20
N ILE A 363 -6.71 -23.89 -6.55
CA ILE A 363 -7.16 -23.54 -7.91
C ILE A 363 -5.98 -23.63 -8.90
N ALA A 364 -4.83 -23.02 -8.59
CA ALA A 364 -3.65 -23.09 -9.45
C ALA A 364 -3.18 -24.54 -9.70
N LYS A 365 -3.24 -25.40 -8.66
CA LYS A 365 -2.92 -26.83 -8.79
C LYS A 365 -3.94 -27.56 -9.68
N LEU A 366 -5.22 -27.21 -9.59
CA LEU A 366 -6.26 -27.76 -10.45
C LEU A 366 -5.96 -27.43 -11.91
N HIS A 367 -5.75 -26.16 -12.27
CA HIS A 367 -5.42 -25.75 -13.63
C HIS A 367 -4.12 -26.43 -14.15
N SER A 368 -3.11 -26.58 -13.29
CA SER A 368 -1.89 -27.30 -13.68
C SER A 368 -2.13 -28.78 -13.96
N SER A 369 -3.05 -29.41 -13.21
CA SER A 369 -3.44 -30.80 -13.42
C SER A 369 -4.26 -30.94 -14.70
N GLU A 370 -5.15 -30.00 -14.96
CA GLU A 370 -5.98 -29.93 -16.15
C GLU A 370 -5.13 -29.88 -17.43
N ILE A 371 -4.18 -28.93 -17.51
CA ILE A 371 -3.28 -28.81 -18.67
C ILE A 371 -2.52 -30.12 -18.91
N LYS A 372 -1.98 -30.71 -17.85
CA LYS A 372 -1.22 -31.95 -17.95
C LYS A 372 -2.08 -33.10 -18.49
N ILE A 373 -3.29 -33.28 -17.96
CA ILE A 373 -4.17 -34.39 -18.35
C ILE A 373 -4.73 -34.16 -19.75
N PHE A 374 -5.02 -32.91 -20.12
CA PHE A 374 -5.36 -32.53 -21.49
C PHE A 374 -4.28 -32.98 -22.48
N ASP A 375 -3.00 -32.65 -22.22
CA ASP A 375 -1.89 -33.04 -23.08
C ASP A 375 -1.82 -34.58 -23.23
N GLU A 376 -1.98 -35.32 -22.13
CA GLU A 376 -1.98 -36.79 -22.15
C GLU A 376 -3.16 -37.39 -22.95
N VAL A 377 -4.37 -36.83 -22.82
CA VAL A 377 -5.55 -37.28 -23.57
C VAL A 377 -5.42 -36.94 -25.04
N LYS A 378 -4.92 -35.74 -25.35
CA LYS A 378 -4.64 -35.31 -26.71
C LYS A 378 -3.63 -36.23 -27.40
N ASP A 379 -2.54 -36.58 -26.71
CA ASP A 379 -1.53 -37.51 -27.22
C ASP A 379 -2.15 -38.87 -27.60
N CYS A 380 -3.10 -39.39 -26.81
CA CYS A 380 -3.82 -40.63 -27.15
C CYS A 380 -4.60 -40.51 -28.47
N PHE A 381 -5.29 -39.39 -28.69
CA PHE A 381 -6.02 -39.15 -29.94
C PHE A 381 -5.07 -38.90 -31.12
N ASP A 382 -3.99 -38.15 -30.93
CA ASP A 382 -2.99 -37.91 -31.96
C ASP A 382 -2.29 -39.21 -32.39
N GLU A 383 -1.95 -40.10 -31.46
CA GLU A 383 -1.40 -41.42 -31.75
C GLU A 383 -2.40 -42.28 -32.52
N PHE A 384 -3.67 -42.29 -32.10
CA PHE A 384 -4.74 -43.00 -32.78
C PHE A 384 -4.91 -42.52 -34.23
N LEU A 385 -5.03 -41.20 -34.43
CA LEU A 385 -5.15 -40.57 -35.74
C LEU A 385 -3.93 -40.87 -36.63
N ALA A 386 -2.73 -40.82 -36.07
CA ALA A 386 -1.49 -41.11 -36.80
C ALA A 386 -1.45 -42.57 -37.27
N ASN A 387 -1.82 -43.51 -36.41
CA ASN A 387 -1.86 -44.94 -36.74
C ASN A 387 -2.85 -45.23 -37.88
N TYR A 388 -4.06 -44.66 -37.81
CA TYR A 388 -5.07 -44.87 -38.84
C TYR A 388 -4.69 -44.22 -40.17
N ASN A 389 -4.24 -42.96 -40.16
CA ASN A 389 -3.89 -42.25 -41.39
C ASN A 389 -2.62 -42.77 -42.08
N LYS A 390 -1.62 -43.25 -41.33
CA LYS A 390 -0.36 -43.72 -41.92
C LYS A 390 -0.34 -45.22 -42.20
N THR A 391 -0.76 -46.03 -41.23
CA THR A 391 -0.57 -47.48 -41.27
C THR A 391 -1.81 -48.18 -41.79
N LYS A 392 -2.98 -47.88 -41.22
CA LYS A 392 -4.22 -48.61 -41.54
C LYS A 392 -4.81 -48.20 -42.89
N LYS A 393 -4.71 -46.93 -43.28
CA LYS A 393 -5.22 -46.43 -44.57
C LYS A 393 -4.65 -47.19 -45.77
N ALA A 394 -3.33 -47.34 -45.83
CA ALA A 394 -2.66 -48.05 -46.93
C ALA A 394 -3.06 -49.54 -47.02
N MET A 395 -3.42 -50.15 -45.88
CA MET A 395 -3.93 -51.52 -45.84
C MET A 395 -5.36 -51.59 -46.37
N LEU A 396 -6.24 -50.71 -45.92
CA LEU A 396 -7.63 -50.64 -46.35
C LEU A 396 -7.74 -50.34 -47.85
N GLU A 397 -6.91 -49.45 -48.38
CA GLU A 397 -6.83 -49.16 -49.83
C GLU A 397 -6.41 -50.38 -50.67
N LYS A 398 -5.65 -51.33 -50.12
CA LYS A 398 -5.34 -52.60 -50.79
C LYS A 398 -6.55 -53.54 -50.77
N ILE A 399 -7.23 -53.64 -49.62
CA ILE A 399 -8.43 -54.47 -49.46
C ILE A 399 -9.55 -53.98 -50.39
N ALA A 400 -9.75 -52.67 -50.51
CA ALA A 400 -10.75 -52.08 -51.41
C ALA A 400 -10.57 -52.51 -52.89
N LYS A 401 -9.32 -52.76 -53.33
CA LYS A 401 -9.03 -53.21 -54.70
C LYS A 401 -9.49 -54.64 -54.96
N THR A 402 -9.46 -55.50 -53.93
CA THR A 402 -9.88 -56.90 -54.02
C THR A 402 -11.33 -57.11 -53.58
N HIS A 403 -11.86 -56.21 -52.76
CA HIS A 403 -13.23 -56.20 -52.21
C HIS A 403 -13.88 -54.82 -52.38
N PRO A 404 -14.29 -54.43 -53.61
CA PRO A 404 -14.87 -53.10 -53.87
C PRO A 404 -16.16 -52.82 -53.07
N GLU A 405 -16.88 -53.86 -52.67
CA GLU A 405 -18.09 -53.77 -51.83
C GLU A 405 -17.83 -53.16 -50.44
N LEU A 406 -16.57 -53.17 -49.97
CA LEU A 406 -16.18 -52.61 -48.67
C LEU A 406 -15.79 -51.13 -48.72
N GLN A 407 -15.79 -50.50 -49.91
CA GLN A 407 -15.40 -49.11 -50.06
C GLN A 407 -16.26 -48.16 -49.20
N ASN A 408 -17.56 -48.40 -49.11
CA ASN A 408 -18.45 -47.57 -48.28
C ASN A 408 -18.09 -47.64 -46.79
N ASP A 409 -17.70 -48.81 -46.29
CA ASP A 409 -17.26 -48.97 -44.90
C ASP A 409 -15.95 -48.21 -44.67
N ILE A 410 -15.03 -48.23 -45.63
CA ILE A 410 -13.77 -47.45 -45.58
C ILE A 410 -14.05 -45.94 -45.62
N ASP A 411 -14.94 -45.50 -46.50
CA ASP A 411 -15.33 -44.09 -46.61
C ASP A 411 -15.97 -43.62 -45.31
N SER A 412 -16.74 -44.46 -44.60
CA SER A 412 -17.28 -44.11 -43.28
C SER A 412 -16.23 -43.84 -42.19
N ILE A 413 -14.98 -44.28 -42.39
CA ILE A 413 -13.84 -43.94 -41.52
C ILE A 413 -13.18 -42.61 -41.97
N TYR A 414 -12.94 -42.46 -43.28
CA TYR A 414 -12.06 -41.40 -43.82
C TYR A 414 -12.79 -40.23 -44.51
N ASP A 415 -14.11 -40.27 -44.63
CA ASP A 415 -14.88 -39.16 -45.19
C ASP A 415 -14.56 -37.86 -44.43
N SER A 416 -14.24 -36.81 -45.17
CA SER A 416 -13.70 -35.58 -44.60
C SER A 416 -14.73 -34.76 -43.82
N GLU A 417 -16.03 -35.02 -44.01
CA GLU A 417 -17.11 -34.27 -43.35
C GLU A 417 -17.81 -35.09 -42.28
N ASN A 418 -18.05 -36.39 -42.54
CA ASN A 418 -18.88 -37.27 -41.71
C ASN A 418 -18.16 -38.56 -41.29
N GLY A 419 -16.87 -38.71 -41.64
CA GLY A 419 -16.08 -39.85 -41.24
C GLY A 419 -15.76 -39.79 -39.75
N THR A 420 -15.68 -40.95 -39.11
CA THR A 420 -15.38 -41.03 -37.66
C THR A 420 -14.05 -40.37 -37.29
N LEU A 421 -13.04 -40.40 -38.17
CA LEU A 421 -11.77 -39.69 -37.95
C LEU A 421 -11.92 -38.16 -38.04
N ALA A 422 -12.82 -37.66 -38.89
CA ALA A 422 -13.06 -36.23 -39.03
C ALA A 422 -13.70 -35.65 -37.75
N THR A 423 -14.64 -36.38 -37.12
CA THR A 423 -15.20 -36.00 -35.82
C THR A 423 -14.13 -35.87 -34.75
N ILE A 424 -13.21 -36.84 -34.65
CA ILE A 424 -12.11 -36.80 -33.67
C ILE A 424 -11.23 -35.58 -33.91
N VAL A 425 -10.83 -35.31 -35.16
CA VAL A 425 -10.02 -34.13 -35.51
C VAL A 425 -10.74 -32.82 -35.14
N ASN A 426 -12.04 -32.73 -35.45
CA ASN A 426 -12.82 -31.54 -35.16
C ASN A 426 -13.02 -31.32 -33.65
N GLY A 427 -13.10 -32.41 -32.86
CA GLY A 427 -13.22 -32.36 -31.41
C GLY A 427 -11.94 -31.91 -30.67
N LEU A 428 -10.76 -32.07 -31.28
CA LEU A 428 -9.48 -31.66 -30.66
C LEU A 428 -9.37 -30.13 -30.44
N GLY A 429 -10.08 -29.32 -31.22
CA GLY A 429 -10.12 -27.87 -31.03
C GLY A 429 -10.84 -27.48 -29.75
N PRO A 430 -12.15 -27.81 -29.61
CA PRO A 430 -12.91 -27.60 -28.38
C PRO A 430 -12.26 -28.21 -27.14
N LEU A 431 -11.60 -29.37 -27.26
CA LEU A 431 -10.92 -30.06 -26.16
C LEU A 431 -9.87 -29.20 -25.42
N SER A 432 -9.39 -28.10 -26.02
CA SER A 432 -8.51 -27.13 -25.36
C SER A 432 -9.15 -26.46 -24.13
N ASP A 433 -10.48 -26.39 -24.07
CA ASP A 433 -11.24 -26.12 -22.85
C ASP A 433 -11.67 -27.46 -22.24
N PHE A 434 -10.71 -28.11 -21.59
CA PHE A 434 -10.77 -29.53 -21.30
C PHE A 434 -11.88 -29.88 -20.31
N MET A 435 -11.98 -29.12 -19.21
CA MET A 435 -13.02 -29.36 -18.19
C MET A 435 -14.44 -29.18 -18.75
N ASN A 436 -14.67 -28.16 -19.58
CA ASN A 436 -15.96 -28.00 -20.27
C ASN A 436 -16.21 -29.12 -21.28
N SER A 437 -15.20 -29.54 -22.03
CA SER A 437 -15.30 -30.62 -23.03
C SER A 437 -15.58 -32.00 -22.42
N ILE A 438 -15.13 -32.22 -21.18
CA ILE A 438 -15.51 -33.40 -20.39
C ILE A 438 -16.98 -33.30 -19.94
N SER A 439 -17.48 -32.09 -19.68
CA SER A 439 -18.85 -31.85 -19.20
C SER A 439 -19.90 -31.85 -20.33
N ASP A 440 -19.56 -31.41 -21.54
CA ASP A 440 -20.49 -31.14 -22.65
C ASP A 440 -20.61 -32.26 -23.71
N GLU A 441 -20.17 -33.48 -23.37
CA GLU A 441 -20.19 -34.68 -24.23
C GLU A 441 -19.21 -34.66 -25.43
N THR A 442 -18.39 -33.62 -25.59
CA THR A 442 -17.37 -33.56 -26.66
C THR A 442 -16.41 -34.75 -26.57
N LEU A 443 -15.84 -34.97 -25.38
CA LEU A 443 -14.93 -36.11 -25.16
C LEU A 443 -15.62 -37.46 -25.40
N ASP A 444 -16.89 -37.57 -24.99
CA ASP A 444 -17.68 -38.78 -25.19
C ASP A 444 -17.83 -39.11 -26.67
N THR A 445 -18.21 -38.10 -27.47
CA THR A 445 -18.39 -38.24 -28.91
C THR A 445 -17.09 -38.68 -29.59
N MET A 446 -15.96 -38.11 -29.17
CA MET A 446 -14.64 -38.50 -29.69
C MET A 446 -14.29 -39.96 -29.35
N LEU A 447 -14.61 -40.41 -28.13
CA LEU A 447 -14.37 -41.80 -27.70
C LEU A 447 -15.32 -42.78 -28.39
N GLU A 448 -16.60 -42.43 -28.56
CA GLU A 448 -17.56 -43.22 -29.33
C GLU A 448 -17.08 -43.41 -30.77
N ASP A 449 -16.63 -42.35 -31.44
CA ASP A 449 -16.13 -42.44 -32.82
C ASP A 449 -14.76 -43.14 -32.89
N LYS A 450 -13.90 -43.04 -31.87
CA LYS A 450 -12.69 -43.86 -31.76
C LYS A 450 -13.04 -45.36 -31.71
N ASN A 451 -13.99 -45.74 -30.86
CA ASN A 451 -14.42 -47.14 -30.72
C ASN A 451 -15.13 -47.64 -31.98
N LYS A 452 -15.99 -46.81 -32.57
CA LYS A 452 -16.67 -47.10 -33.84
C LYS A 452 -15.69 -47.26 -34.99
N THR A 453 -14.65 -46.43 -35.07
CA THR A 453 -13.57 -46.57 -36.05
C THR A 453 -12.87 -47.94 -35.93
N GLN A 454 -12.55 -48.35 -34.69
CA GLN A 454 -11.95 -49.67 -34.43
C GLN A 454 -12.90 -50.80 -34.86
N GLN A 455 -14.19 -50.71 -34.52
CA GLN A 455 -15.18 -51.70 -34.90
C GLN A 455 -15.33 -51.81 -36.43
N ILE A 456 -15.46 -50.69 -37.14
CA ILE A 456 -15.56 -50.68 -38.61
C ILE A 456 -14.30 -51.28 -39.22
N PHE A 457 -13.12 -50.94 -38.70
CA PHE A 457 -11.86 -51.53 -39.16
C PHE A 457 -11.87 -53.06 -39.00
N GLU A 458 -12.24 -53.57 -37.82
CA GLU A 458 -12.33 -55.01 -37.58
C GLU A 458 -13.34 -55.69 -38.50
N ASP A 459 -14.52 -55.10 -38.68
CA ASP A 459 -15.57 -55.62 -39.56
C ASP A 459 -15.12 -55.70 -41.02
N ILE A 460 -14.41 -54.68 -41.53
CA ILE A 460 -13.81 -54.70 -42.86
C ILE A 460 -12.84 -55.88 -42.98
N MET A 461 -11.98 -56.07 -41.97
CA MET A 461 -11.04 -57.18 -42.01
C MET A 461 -11.75 -58.55 -41.99
N LYS A 462 -12.78 -58.72 -41.17
CA LYS A 462 -13.59 -59.96 -41.14
C LYS A 462 -14.25 -60.22 -42.50
N LYS A 463 -14.92 -59.21 -43.08
CA LYS A 463 -15.58 -59.29 -44.40
C LYS A 463 -14.61 -59.53 -45.56
N SER A 464 -13.33 -59.13 -45.41
CA SER A 464 -12.28 -59.40 -46.40
C SER A 464 -11.75 -60.84 -46.42
N GLY A 465 -12.34 -61.74 -45.61
CA GLY A 465 -11.98 -63.16 -45.55
C GLY A 465 -10.95 -63.51 -44.47
N LEU A 466 -10.73 -62.63 -43.49
CA LEU A 466 -9.86 -62.84 -42.33
C LEU A 466 -10.62 -63.10 -41.02
N GLU A 467 -11.92 -63.43 -41.10
CA GLU A 467 -12.76 -63.60 -39.92
C GLU A 467 -12.25 -64.67 -38.96
N THR A 468 -11.80 -65.81 -39.49
CA THR A 468 -11.31 -66.92 -38.65
C THR A 468 -10.00 -66.54 -37.96
N GLU A 469 -9.11 -65.87 -38.69
CA GLU A 469 -7.81 -65.39 -38.23
C GLU A 469 -7.95 -64.32 -37.15
N ILE A 470 -8.90 -63.38 -37.30
CA ILE A 470 -9.15 -62.32 -36.32
C ILE A 470 -9.81 -62.86 -35.06
N ASN A 471 -10.82 -63.72 -35.20
CA ASN A 471 -11.45 -64.34 -34.03
C ASN A 471 -10.44 -65.19 -33.24
N TRP A 472 -9.54 -65.89 -33.93
CA TRP A 472 -8.43 -66.60 -33.29
C TRP A 472 -7.49 -65.65 -32.54
N LEU A 473 -7.11 -64.52 -33.15
CA LEU A 473 -6.24 -63.52 -32.51
C LEU A 473 -6.90 -62.91 -31.26
N GLN A 474 -8.21 -62.63 -31.31
CA GLN A 474 -8.97 -62.04 -30.20
C GLN A 474 -9.17 -63.00 -29.02
N GLN A 475 -9.21 -64.31 -29.27
CA GLN A 475 -9.32 -65.34 -28.21
C GLN A 475 -7.99 -65.60 -27.48
N LYS A 476 -6.90 -65.00 -27.96
CA LYS A 476 -5.57 -65.28 -27.44
C LYS A 476 -5.27 -64.44 -26.21
N GLU A 477 -5.25 -65.08 -25.04
CA GLU A 477 -4.96 -64.41 -23.75
C GLU A 477 -3.48 -64.06 -23.57
N SER A 478 -2.57 -64.75 -24.28
CA SER A 478 -1.12 -64.52 -24.22
C SER A 478 -0.55 -64.12 -25.58
N LEU A 479 0.36 -63.15 -25.58
CA LEU A 479 1.13 -62.75 -26.75
C LEU A 479 2.29 -63.73 -27.05
N GLU A 480 2.57 -64.68 -26.15
CA GLU A 480 3.54 -65.74 -26.40
C GLU A 480 2.95 -66.79 -27.35
N LEU A 481 3.72 -67.12 -28.40
CA LEU A 481 3.34 -68.16 -29.35
C LEU A 481 3.76 -69.52 -28.82
N THR A 482 2.81 -70.45 -28.80
CA THR A 482 3.04 -71.87 -28.54
C THR A 482 3.22 -72.63 -29.87
N PRO A 483 3.81 -73.85 -29.86
CA PRO A 483 3.93 -74.65 -31.07
C PRO A 483 2.60 -74.88 -31.81
N SER A 484 1.49 -75.07 -31.09
CA SER A 484 0.15 -75.22 -31.68
C SER A 484 -0.34 -73.97 -32.44
N ASP A 485 0.19 -72.79 -32.12
CA ASP A 485 -0.15 -71.56 -32.84
C ASP A 485 0.51 -71.47 -34.21
N LEU A 486 1.62 -72.20 -34.40
CA LEU A 486 2.38 -72.23 -35.64
C LEU A 486 1.83 -73.28 -36.62
N ASP A 487 0.97 -74.19 -36.16
CA ASP A 487 0.35 -75.24 -36.99
C ASP A 487 -0.74 -74.68 -37.92
N HIS A 488 -1.20 -73.44 -37.67
CA HIS A 488 -2.21 -72.76 -38.48
C HIS A 488 -1.60 -71.68 -39.38
N ASP A 489 -2.13 -71.53 -40.61
CA ASP A 489 -1.69 -70.48 -41.56
C ASP A 489 -2.15 -69.06 -41.16
N TYR A 490 -2.80 -68.93 -39.99
CA TYR A 490 -3.36 -67.68 -39.49
C TYR A 490 -2.28 -66.63 -39.27
N LEU A 491 -1.17 -66.99 -38.62
CA LEU A 491 -0.05 -66.08 -38.39
C LEU A 491 0.53 -65.53 -39.70
N ARG A 492 0.67 -66.40 -40.70
CA ARG A 492 1.14 -66.01 -42.02
C ARG A 492 0.19 -65.02 -42.69
N LYS A 493 -1.11 -65.32 -42.73
CA LYS A 493 -2.12 -64.42 -43.34
C LYS A 493 -2.18 -63.08 -42.63
N LEU A 494 -2.15 -63.07 -41.29
CA LEU A 494 -2.13 -61.84 -40.49
C LEU A 494 -0.85 -61.03 -40.75
N LEU A 495 0.31 -61.67 -40.92
CA LEU A 495 1.57 -61.00 -41.28
C LEU A 495 1.55 -60.46 -42.71
N GLU A 496 1.07 -61.24 -43.69
CA GLU A 496 0.96 -60.83 -45.09
C GLU A 496 0.02 -59.62 -45.25
N CYS A 497 -1.05 -59.58 -44.45
CA CYS A 497 -1.96 -58.44 -44.39
C CYS A 497 -1.42 -57.28 -43.54
N GLY A 498 -0.29 -57.44 -42.84
CA GLY A 498 0.32 -56.42 -41.99
C GLY A 498 -0.47 -56.14 -40.70
N LEU A 499 -1.31 -57.08 -40.26
CA LEU A 499 -2.15 -56.96 -39.07
C LEU A 499 -1.41 -57.28 -37.77
N ILE A 500 -0.36 -58.09 -37.85
CA ILE A 500 0.50 -58.42 -36.72
C ILE A 500 1.97 -58.18 -37.07
N LYS A 501 2.81 -58.08 -36.04
CA LYS A 501 4.27 -58.11 -36.15
C LYS A 501 4.81 -59.15 -35.18
N LEU A 502 5.72 -60.00 -35.63
CA LEU A 502 6.40 -60.96 -34.76
C LEU A 502 7.77 -60.43 -34.34
N SER A 503 8.09 -60.59 -33.06
CA SER A 503 9.42 -60.39 -32.49
C SER A 503 9.84 -61.68 -31.80
N TYR A 504 11.10 -62.07 -31.93
CA TYR A 504 11.64 -63.27 -31.29
C TYR A 504 12.77 -62.92 -30.32
N THR A 505 12.83 -63.65 -29.22
CA THR A 505 13.92 -63.61 -28.24
C THR A 505 14.60 -64.97 -28.24
N LYS A 506 15.94 -64.98 -28.18
CA LYS A 506 16.73 -66.20 -28.17
C LYS A 506 17.08 -66.57 -26.73
N GLU A 507 16.61 -67.73 -26.28
CA GLU A 507 16.98 -68.33 -24.99
C GLU A 507 17.84 -69.58 -25.22
N TYR A 508 18.81 -69.85 -24.33
CA TYR A 508 19.79 -70.96 -24.46
C TYR A 508 19.57 -72.01 -23.38
#